data_AF-A0A3M6WT61-F1
#
_entry.id   AF-A0A3M6WT61-F1
#
_cell.length_a   1.000
_cell.length_b   1.000
_cell.length_c   1.000
_cell.angle_alpha   90.00
_cell.angle_beta   90.00
_cell.angle_gamma   90.00
#
_symmetry.space_group_name_H-M   'P 1'
#
loop_
_entity.id
_entity.type
_entity.pdbx_description
1 polymer ?
#
loop_
_entity_poly.entity_id
_entity_poly.type
_entity_poly.pdbx_seq_one_letter_code
_entity_poly.pdbx_strand_id
1 'polypeptide(L)'
;MAVKPISANDIDATFKSDSIDLVSKPLGSRILAFSDEWFAAAENLTTPTPPVRKPGVFTYAGAWYDGWETRRHNPEPFDWVVFRLGVASGKVKGVEIDTAFFSGNHAPEVAVQGCFISDQEDDASVKSKDFGGWET
;
A
#
# COMPACT_ATOMS: atom_id res chain seq x y z
N MET A 1 -19.09 9.63 -2.21
CA MET A 1 -19.59 8.29 -1.79
C MET A 1 -19.14 8.09 -0.35
N ALA A 2 -19.94 7.52 0.56
CA ALA A 2 -19.52 7.32 1.95
C ALA A 2 -18.73 6.01 2.09
N VAL A 3 -17.53 6.07 2.67
CA VAL A 3 -16.73 4.87 2.98
C VAL A 3 -17.39 4.13 4.15
N LYS A 4 -17.65 2.83 3.97
CA LYS A 4 -18.20 1.97 5.03
C LYS A 4 -17.06 1.18 5.68
N PRO A 5 -16.75 1.40 6.97
CA PRO A 5 -15.76 0.59 7.66
C PRO A 5 -16.25 -0.85 7.81
N ILE A 6 -15.32 -1.80 7.68
CA ILE A 6 -15.54 -3.24 7.86
C ILE A 6 -14.55 -3.71 8.93
N SER A 7 -15.02 -4.54 9.87
CA SER A 7 -14.15 -5.14 10.88
C SER A 7 -13.19 -6.14 10.23
N ALA A 8 -11.97 -6.26 10.75
CA ALA A 8 -10.97 -7.20 10.23
C ALA A 8 -11.50 -8.64 10.13
N ASN A 9 -12.30 -9.08 11.11
CA ASN A 9 -12.89 -10.43 11.13
C ASN A 9 -13.94 -10.66 10.02
N ASP A 10 -14.48 -9.58 9.43
CA ASP A 10 -15.55 -9.64 8.43
C ASP A 10 -15.03 -9.42 7.00
N ILE A 11 -13.73 -9.12 6.82
CA ILE A 11 -13.12 -8.86 5.49
C ILE A 11 -13.33 -10.06 4.57
N ASP A 12 -12.96 -11.26 5.03
CA ASP A 12 -13.10 -12.50 4.27
C ASP A 12 -14.56 -12.77 3.89
N ALA A 13 -15.49 -12.62 4.84
CA ALA A 13 -16.91 -12.82 4.59
C ALA A 13 -17.47 -11.79 3.59
N THR A 14 -16.88 -10.60 3.50
CA THR A 14 -17.34 -9.51 2.63
C THR A 14 -16.81 -9.63 1.21
N PHE A 15 -15.54 -9.99 1.02
CA PHE A 15 -14.88 -9.88 -0.28
C PHE A 15 -14.50 -11.22 -0.95
N LYS A 16 -14.28 -12.28 -0.17
CA LYS A 16 -13.62 -13.51 -0.67
C LYS A 16 -14.42 -14.28 -1.72
N SER A 17 -15.75 -14.12 -1.76
CA SER A 17 -16.61 -14.83 -2.69
C SER A 17 -16.59 -14.28 -4.12
N ASP A 18 -16.25 -13.00 -4.30
CA ASP A 18 -16.46 -12.29 -5.58
C ASP A 18 -15.40 -11.24 -5.92
N SER A 19 -14.30 -11.23 -5.18
CA SER A 19 -13.21 -10.26 -5.30
C SER A 19 -11.86 -10.96 -5.15
N ILE A 20 -10.82 -10.35 -5.71
CA ILE A 20 -9.43 -10.78 -5.59
C ILE A 20 -8.60 -9.60 -5.08
N ASP A 21 -7.48 -9.89 -4.43
CA ASP A 21 -6.49 -8.87 -4.10
C ASP A 21 -5.78 -8.40 -5.39
N LEU A 22 -6.08 -7.19 -5.83
CA LEU A 22 -5.55 -6.61 -7.07
C LEU A 22 -4.07 -6.25 -6.97
N VAL A 23 -3.53 -6.07 -5.75
CA VAL A 23 -2.12 -5.77 -5.49
C VAL A 23 -1.33 -7.02 -5.09
N SER A 24 -1.88 -8.21 -5.32
CA SER A 24 -1.23 -9.50 -5.01
C SER A 24 -0.08 -9.84 -5.96
N LYS A 25 1.12 -10.10 -5.40
CA LYS A 25 2.33 -10.42 -6.19
C LYS A 25 2.17 -11.62 -7.15
N PRO A 26 1.48 -12.73 -6.79
CA PRO A 26 1.23 -13.84 -7.71
C PRO A 26 0.41 -13.47 -8.95
N LEU A 27 -0.37 -12.38 -8.91
CA LEU A 27 -1.05 -11.85 -10.09
C LEU A 27 -0.10 -11.00 -10.96
N GLY A 28 1.16 -10.79 -10.56
CA GLY A 28 2.10 -9.93 -11.27
C GLY A 28 2.00 -8.45 -10.90
N SER A 29 1.35 -8.14 -9.77
CA SER A 29 1.38 -6.78 -9.21
C SER A 29 2.82 -6.40 -8.84
N ARG A 30 3.10 -5.10 -8.84
CA ARG A 30 4.42 -4.58 -8.45
C ARG A 30 4.32 -3.16 -7.94
N ILE A 31 5.27 -2.78 -7.10
CA ILE A 31 5.46 -1.38 -6.72
C ILE A 31 6.23 -0.68 -7.85
N LEU A 32 5.72 0.45 -8.31
CA LEU A 32 6.35 1.25 -9.37
C LEU A 32 7.30 2.32 -8.81
N ALA A 33 6.91 2.92 -7.68
CA ALA A 33 7.66 3.96 -6.99
C ALA A 33 7.13 4.15 -5.56
N PHE A 34 7.90 4.84 -4.72
CA PHE A 34 7.55 5.25 -3.37
C PHE A 34 8.34 6.50 -3.00
N SER A 35 7.89 7.26 -2.00
CA SER A 35 8.56 8.48 -1.54
C SER A 35 9.81 8.21 -0.71
N ASP A 36 9.74 7.26 0.22
CA ASP A 36 10.81 6.87 1.16
C ASP A 36 10.54 5.45 1.65
N GLU A 37 11.56 4.76 2.16
CA GLU A 37 11.43 3.42 2.77
C GLU A 37 12.51 3.16 3.83
N TRP A 38 12.91 4.20 4.56
CA TRP A 38 14.14 4.17 5.36
C TRP A 38 14.17 3.12 6.46
N PHE A 39 13.07 2.92 7.19
CA PHE A 39 13.04 1.98 8.31
C PHE A 39 12.56 0.59 7.90
N ALA A 40 11.59 0.51 6.98
CA ALA A 40 11.09 -0.75 6.45
C ALA A 40 10.60 -0.58 5.00
N ALA A 41 10.87 -1.61 4.17
CA ALA A 41 10.65 -1.57 2.73
C ALA A 41 9.16 -1.53 2.34
N ALA A 42 8.81 -0.75 1.30
CA ALA A 42 7.44 -0.67 0.79
C ALA A 42 6.92 -2.04 0.28
N GLU A 43 7.83 -2.90 -0.16
CA GLU A 43 7.53 -4.25 -0.65
C GLU A 43 6.78 -5.12 0.37
N ASN A 44 6.97 -4.87 1.68
CA ASN A 44 6.31 -5.63 2.74
C ASN A 44 4.79 -5.43 2.76
N LEU A 45 4.26 -4.33 2.19
CA LEU A 45 2.82 -4.07 2.11
C LEU A 45 2.05 -5.09 1.27
N THR A 46 2.75 -5.85 0.43
CA THR A 46 2.17 -6.85 -0.48
C THR A 46 2.60 -8.27 -0.11
N THR A 47 3.10 -8.47 1.11
CA THR A 47 3.39 -9.79 1.66
C THR A 47 2.07 -10.52 1.92
N PRO A 48 1.86 -11.75 1.38
CA PRO A 48 0.57 -12.44 1.46
C PRO A 48 0.29 -13.05 2.84
N THR A 49 1.28 -13.07 3.74
CA THR A 49 1.12 -13.57 5.11
C THR A 49 0.79 -12.42 6.06
N PRO A 50 0.07 -12.69 7.17
CA PRO A 50 -0.15 -11.68 8.20
C PRO A 50 1.17 -11.07 8.70
N PRO A 51 1.20 -9.77 9.05
CA PRO A 51 2.40 -9.11 9.55
C PRO A 51 3.00 -9.85 10.76
N VAL A 52 4.33 -9.87 10.86
CA VAL A 52 5.06 -10.51 11.96
C VAL A 52 5.89 -9.49 12.75
N ARG A 53 5.82 -9.57 14.09
CA ARG A 53 6.72 -8.82 14.98
C ARG A 53 7.86 -9.68 15.48
N LYS A 54 9.10 -9.19 15.37
CA LYS A 54 10.31 -9.85 15.91
C LYS A 54 11.05 -8.93 16.88
N PRO A 55 10.65 -8.87 18.16
CA PRO A 55 11.34 -8.08 19.17
C PRO A 55 12.81 -8.49 19.27
N GLY A 56 13.72 -7.50 19.35
CA GLY A 56 15.16 -7.74 19.45
C GLY A 56 15.88 -7.94 18.11
N VAL A 57 15.17 -7.96 16.99
CA VAL A 57 15.77 -7.96 15.64
C VAL A 57 15.91 -6.52 15.15
N PHE A 58 17.10 -6.18 14.65
CA PHE A 58 17.44 -4.84 14.19
C PHE A 58 18.04 -4.88 12.78
N THR A 59 17.75 -3.85 12.00
CA THR A 59 18.41 -3.50 10.75
C THR A 59 19.42 -2.38 11.00
N TYR A 60 20.12 -1.91 9.97
CA TYR A 60 20.98 -0.74 10.09
C TYR A 60 20.20 0.55 10.43
N ALA A 61 18.89 0.59 10.16
CA ALA A 61 18.04 1.75 10.36
C ALA A 61 17.30 1.74 11.71
N GLY A 62 17.23 0.61 12.41
CA GLY A 62 16.52 0.50 13.69
C GLY A 62 15.92 -0.89 13.93
N ALA A 63 14.87 -0.96 14.75
CA ALA A 63 14.15 -2.21 14.96
C ALA A 63 13.51 -2.69 13.64
N TRP A 64 13.55 -3.99 13.38
CA TRP A 64 12.94 -4.56 12.18
C TRP A 64 11.41 -4.60 12.30
N TYR A 65 10.72 -4.22 11.22
CA TYR A 65 9.26 -4.29 11.08
C TYR A 65 8.87 -5.00 9.78
N ASP A 66 7.75 -5.72 9.85
CA ASP A 66 7.08 -6.34 8.71
C ASP A 66 5.96 -5.42 8.24
N GLY A 67 6.35 -4.42 7.44
CA GLY A 67 5.50 -3.34 6.96
C GLY A 67 6.34 -2.30 6.25
N TRP A 68 5.74 -1.14 5.93
CA TRP A 68 6.44 -0.01 5.33
C TRP A 68 6.54 1.13 6.34
N GLU A 69 7.75 1.68 6.51
CA GLU A 69 7.99 2.78 7.46
C GLU A 69 9.01 3.77 6.90
N THR A 70 8.61 5.05 6.89
CA THR A 70 9.38 6.17 6.34
C THR A 70 10.06 6.99 7.44
N ARG A 71 11.01 7.84 7.04
CA ARG A 71 11.66 8.78 7.96
C ARG A 71 10.66 9.74 8.61
N ARG A 72 10.92 10.07 9.87
CA ARG A 72 10.18 11.13 10.58
C ARG A 72 10.49 12.51 10.01
N HIS A 73 9.56 13.44 10.24
CA HIS A 73 9.66 14.85 9.80
C HIS A 73 9.75 14.97 8.27
N ASN A 74 8.88 14.25 7.57
CA ASN A 74 8.72 14.40 6.13
C ASN A 74 8.46 15.89 5.78
N PRO A 75 9.29 16.52 4.93
CA PRO A 75 9.08 17.90 4.52
C PRO A 75 7.89 18.05 3.55
N GLU A 76 7.46 16.95 2.91
CA GLU A 76 6.29 16.90 2.05
C GLU A 76 5.02 16.65 2.87
N PRO A 77 3.82 16.95 2.33
CA PRO A 77 2.56 16.77 3.06
C PRO A 77 2.24 15.31 3.42
N PHE A 78 2.76 14.34 2.66
CA PHE A 78 2.53 12.91 2.88
C PHE A 78 3.63 12.05 2.25
N ASP A 79 3.75 10.82 2.74
CA ASP A 79 4.47 9.73 2.07
C ASP A 79 3.52 8.92 1.19
N TRP A 80 4.05 8.33 0.12
CA TRP A 80 3.25 7.60 -0.86
C TRP A 80 3.97 6.38 -1.42
N VAL A 81 3.18 5.44 -1.92
CA VAL A 81 3.61 4.26 -2.67
C VAL A 81 2.65 4.04 -3.85
N VAL A 82 3.19 3.75 -5.03
CA VAL A 82 2.42 3.50 -6.25
C VAL A 82 2.47 2.02 -6.59
N PHE A 83 1.29 1.40 -6.67
CA PHE A 83 1.14 0.01 -7.08
C PHE A 83 0.63 -0.08 -8.51
N ARG A 84 1.25 -0.95 -9.31
CA ARG A 84 0.63 -1.48 -10.52
C ARG A 84 -0.13 -2.75 -10.17
N LEU A 85 -1.42 -2.75 -10.49
CA LEU A 85 -2.28 -3.91 -10.29
C LEU A 85 -1.78 -5.09 -11.13
N GLY A 86 -1.97 -6.32 -10.63
CA GLY A 86 -1.60 -7.54 -11.35
C GLY A 86 -2.52 -7.89 -12.52
N VAL A 87 -3.66 -7.22 -12.64
CA VAL A 87 -4.63 -7.42 -13.71
C VAL A 87 -4.61 -6.25 -14.69
N ALA A 88 -5.03 -6.50 -15.93
CA ALA A 88 -5.10 -5.45 -16.96
C ALA A 88 -6.04 -4.28 -16.58
N SER A 89 -7.13 -4.59 -15.86
CA SER A 89 -8.01 -3.61 -15.24
C SER A 89 -8.82 -4.26 -14.12
N GLY A 90 -9.28 -3.46 -13.16
CA GLY A 90 -10.07 -3.93 -12.02
C GLY A 90 -10.93 -2.82 -11.44
N LYS A 91 -12.02 -3.21 -10.79
CA LYS A 91 -12.84 -2.28 -9.99
C LYS A 91 -12.54 -2.50 -8.52
N VAL A 92 -12.08 -1.46 -7.84
CA VAL A 92 -11.80 -1.50 -6.40
C VAL A 92 -13.13 -1.48 -5.65
N LYS A 93 -13.42 -2.55 -4.91
CA LYS A 93 -14.61 -2.65 -4.05
C LYS A 93 -14.35 -2.22 -2.61
N GLY A 94 -13.10 -2.32 -2.17
CA GLY A 94 -12.64 -2.00 -0.83
C GLY A 94 -11.12 -2.04 -0.77
N VAL A 95 -10.58 -1.51 0.31
CA VAL A 95 -9.14 -1.51 0.60
C VAL A 95 -8.97 -1.90 2.06
N GLU A 96 -7.97 -2.73 2.32
CA GLU A 96 -7.51 -3.05 3.67
C GLU A 96 -6.26 -2.23 3.98
N ILE A 97 -6.25 -1.56 5.13
CA ILE A 97 -5.07 -0.85 5.65
C ILE A 97 -4.75 -1.45 7.01
N ASP A 98 -3.74 -2.32 7.03
CA ASP A 98 -3.25 -2.95 8.26
C ASP A 98 -2.08 -2.14 8.85
N THR A 99 -2.22 -1.71 10.10
CA THR A 99 -1.21 -0.97 10.87
C THR A 99 -0.60 -1.80 12.00
N ALA A 100 -0.73 -3.13 11.91
CA ALA A 100 -0.23 -4.06 12.90
C ALA A 100 1.20 -3.72 13.37
N PHE A 101 1.37 -3.69 14.69
CA PHE A 101 2.63 -3.40 15.39
C PHE A 101 3.18 -1.97 15.30
N PHE A 102 2.58 -1.08 14.50
CA PHE A 102 2.90 0.36 14.47
C PHE A 102 2.12 1.13 15.55
N SER A 103 2.48 0.91 16.82
CA SER A 103 1.82 1.55 17.96
C SER A 103 2.45 2.91 18.29
N GLY A 104 1.76 3.98 17.91
CA GLY A 104 2.19 5.38 18.12
C GLY A 104 2.94 6.01 16.93
N ASN A 105 3.35 5.20 15.95
CA ASN A 105 3.95 5.63 14.68
C ASN A 105 3.19 5.10 13.45
N HIS A 106 1.95 4.62 13.61
CA HIS A 106 1.10 4.27 12.46
C HIS A 106 0.81 5.51 11.62
N ALA A 107 0.44 5.29 10.35
CA ALA A 107 -0.07 6.32 9.48
C ALA A 107 -1.30 6.98 10.15
N PRO A 108 -1.26 8.29 10.45
CA PRO A 108 -2.36 8.96 11.15
C PRO A 108 -3.61 9.08 10.28
N GLU A 109 -3.40 9.26 8.96
CA GLU A 109 -4.42 9.34 7.94
C GLU A 109 -3.91 8.63 6.69
N VAL A 110 -4.84 8.07 5.91
CA VAL A 110 -4.54 7.40 4.64
C VAL A 110 -5.56 7.83 3.60
N ALA A 111 -5.06 8.18 2.42
CA ALA A 111 -5.86 8.34 1.22
C ALA A 111 -5.43 7.28 0.19
N VAL A 112 -6.40 6.76 -0.55
CA VAL A 112 -6.14 5.84 -1.66
C VAL A 112 -6.66 6.52 -2.92
N GLN A 113 -5.83 6.49 -3.95
CA GLN A 113 -6.17 7.03 -5.26
C GLN A 113 -5.94 5.96 -6.32
N GLY A 114 -6.68 6.06 -7.41
CA GLY A 114 -6.55 5.21 -8.58
C GLY A 114 -6.42 6.04 -9.85
N CYS A 115 -5.81 5.45 -10.87
CA CYS A 115 -5.87 5.97 -12.23
C CYS A 115 -5.93 4.80 -13.20
N PHE A 116 -6.45 5.04 -14.40
CA PHE A 116 -6.39 4.09 -15.50
C PHE A 116 -5.38 4.61 -16.52
N ILE A 117 -4.36 3.80 -16.80
CA ILE A 117 -3.33 4.11 -17.79
C ILE A 117 -3.49 3.15 -18.95
N SER A 118 -3.69 3.72 -20.13
CA SER A 118 -3.82 2.93 -21.36
C SER A 118 -2.47 2.35 -21.77
N ASP A 119 -2.46 1.28 -22.57
CA ASP A 119 -1.22 0.67 -23.06
C ASP A 119 -0.33 1.61 -23.90
N GLN A 120 -0.84 2.78 -24.30
CA GLN A 120 -0.09 3.81 -25.03
C GLN A 120 0.69 4.76 -24.11
N GLU A 121 0.36 4.77 -22.82
CA GLU A 121 1.02 5.56 -21.79
C GLU A 121 1.94 4.67 -20.94
N ASP A 122 3.15 5.16 -20.63
CA ASP A 122 4.14 4.39 -19.89
C ASP A 122 3.99 4.58 -18.37
N ASP A 123 4.32 3.53 -17.61
CA ASP A 123 4.45 3.49 -16.14
C ASP A 123 5.38 4.59 -15.60
N ALA A 124 6.22 5.20 -16.45
CA ALA A 124 7.10 6.30 -16.07
C ALA A 124 6.33 7.54 -15.57
N SER A 125 5.15 7.81 -16.15
CA SER A 125 4.36 9.02 -15.86
C SER A 125 3.90 9.09 -14.40
N VAL A 126 3.39 7.97 -13.86
CA VAL A 126 2.86 7.87 -12.47
C VAL A 126 3.91 7.98 -11.38
N LYS A 127 5.18 7.87 -11.73
CA LYS A 127 6.28 8.02 -10.78
C LYS A 127 6.60 9.49 -10.51
N SER A 128 6.08 10.40 -11.33
CA SER A 128 6.26 11.84 -11.15
C SER A 128 5.33 12.38 -10.07
N LYS A 129 5.85 13.28 -9.24
CA LYS A 129 5.04 14.05 -8.28
C LYS A 129 4.00 14.94 -8.98
N ASP A 130 4.26 15.32 -10.23
CA ASP A 130 3.40 16.20 -11.02
C ASP A 130 2.30 15.43 -11.78
N PHE A 131 2.18 14.12 -11.57
CA PHE A 131 1.15 13.32 -12.24
C PHE A 131 -0.24 13.69 -11.72
N GLY A 132 -1.03 14.36 -12.58
CA GLY A 132 -2.37 14.85 -12.26
C GLY A 132 -3.52 13.87 -12.56
N GLY A 133 -3.23 12.64 -12.96
CA GLY A 133 -4.24 11.65 -13.35
C GLY A 133 -4.83 10.82 -12.20
N TRP A 134 -4.43 11.09 -10.95
CA TRP A 134 -4.93 10.39 -9.77
C TRP A 134 -6.33 10.86 -9.37
N GLU A 135 -7.22 9.91 -9.10
CA GLU A 135 -8.60 10.16 -8.66
C GLU A 135 -8.88 9.42 -7.35
N THR A 136 -9.71 10.01 -6.47
CA THR A 136 -10.15 9.42 -5.19
C THR A 136 -11.53 8.78 -5.31
#